data_AF-A0ABD2YCC2-F1
#
_entry.id   AF-A0ABD2YCC2-F1
#
_cell.length_a   1.000
_cell.length_b   1.000
_cell.length_c   1.000
_cell.angle_alpha   90.00
_cell.angle_beta   90.00
_cell.angle_gamma   90.00
#
_symmetry.space_group_name_H-M   'P 1'
#
loop_
_entity.id
_entity.type
_entity.pdbx_description
1 polymer ?
#
loop_
_entity_poly.entity_id
_entity_poly.type
_entity_poly.pdbx_seq_one_letter_code
_entity_poly.pdbx_strand_id
1 'polypeptide(L)'
;MPKDQPNCFFCTMKESDILVRRAGITNYLRNMHQIDDQELVLVLSGLWSIAMTEPEDGELPSLGIFECMASLIEKCVNDVEWLLSNQNIYIPYYAAHIIGSYTINNVDLAVKAVDAGVIPPLLELLRGKMSWIEQRVAVRALGHLASYEKTFKAIAMHEEEVVRLAMHLASTCVETVYDMFVGVKDRSKRLRYHCDLLTRGVGLGDLEIENRKAEEWTSQLQCWCLHLLNCFAIKGRSLDLICKPEFLKDLCEMWGGLSNCTSPSGVGLIRILCYSKVGRRRISEAKQVIENLCNLSRSSDDWQYIGIDCLLLLLKDPETRYKTIEVATSYLIDLIELRDIGGRSNVGETIKRTLLGDFQFRNSKIIKNCEVQRALEGTWNFHIRKRTTEKTVSDEKAEEQRILVALIKQEGNHSFGLGRIQEALEKYTEGLELCPLRFKKERTVLYSNRAQCYLLIREPDAAISDSTRALCLSTPPNSHCKSLWRRSQAYDMKGLAKESLMDCIMFVNCSIKSDQPTKQHVKIPYYAVRMISKQMDSTWLFKAAQLKMISKCTKTQEVQSLEDDDDIRIHQEKLPSLRICMQKKGVMAGSIKLS
;
A
#
# COMPACT_ATOMS: atom_id res chain seq x y z
N MET A 1 -34.40 48.50 19.01
CA MET A 1 -35.01 47.15 18.92
C MET A 1 -36.01 47.16 17.79
N PRO A 2 -36.15 46.09 16.98
CA PRO A 2 -35.51 44.77 17.12
C PRO A 2 -34.03 44.83 16.67
N LYS A 3 -33.03 44.11 17.21
CA LYS A 3 -32.86 42.72 17.67
C LYS A 3 -32.96 41.69 16.54
N ASP A 4 -31.82 41.05 16.30
CA ASP A 4 -31.67 39.69 15.77
C ASP A 4 -31.87 39.48 14.26
N GLN A 5 -30.97 40.06 13.46
CA GLN A 5 -30.48 39.34 12.27
C GLN A 5 -29.09 38.80 12.60
N PRO A 6 -28.81 37.49 12.44
CA PRO A 6 -27.45 36.99 12.58
C PRO A 6 -26.60 37.67 11.49
N ASN A 7 -25.62 38.47 11.90
CA ASN A 7 -24.67 39.06 10.96
C ASN A 7 -24.07 37.92 10.10
N CYS A 8 -24.22 38.02 8.78
CA CYS A 8 -23.65 37.05 7.85
C CYS A 8 -22.17 36.81 8.19
N PHE A 9 -21.77 35.55 8.36
CA PHE A 9 -20.41 35.19 8.77
C PHE A 9 -19.36 35.79 7.82
N PHE A 10 -19.62 35.73 6.51
CA PHE A 10 -18.71 36.27 5.50
C PHE A 10 -18.63 37.79 5.52
N CYS A 11 -19.68 38.50 5.95
CA CYS A 11 -19.60 39.94 6.18
C CYS A 11 -18.70 40.23 7.38
N THR A 12 -18.83 39.45 8.46
CA THR A 12 -17.97 39.57 9.64
C THR A 12 -16.51 39.32 9.29
N MET A 13 -16.20 38.31 8.46
CA MET A 13 -14.84 38.02 7.99
C MET A 13 -14.21 39.14 7.15
N LYS A 14 -15.04 39.95 6.46
CA LYS A 14 -14.61 41.09 5.64
C LYS A 14 -14.49 42.40 6.41
N GLU A 15 -14.80 42.40 7.70
CA GLU A 15 -14.66 43.59 8.55
C GLU A 15 -13.19 44.07 8.58
N SER A 16 -13.00 45.37 8.40
CA SER A 16 -11.68 46.00 8.28
C SER A 16 -11.02 46.16 9.64
N ASP A 17 -11.82 46.40 10.68
CA ASP A 17 -11.34 46.52 12.05
C ASP A 17 -11.08 45.14 12.66
N ILE A 18 -9.82 44.87 13.01
CA ILE A 18 -9.36 43.58 13.53
C ILE A 18 -10.06 43.22 14.85
N LEU A 19 -10.30 44.18 15.75
CA LEU A 19 -10.92 43.92 17.05
C LEU A 19 -12.40 43.61 16.89
N VAL A 20 -13.10 44.39 16.06
CA VAL A 20 -14.52 44.16 15.74
C VAL A 20 -14.70 42.83 15.03
N ARG A 21 -13.85 42.53 14.05
CA ARG A 21 -13.84 41.25 13.32
C ARG A 21 -13.65 40.07 14.26
N ARG A 22 -12.61 40.08 15.10
CA ARG A 22 -12.32 38.99 16.05
C ARG A 22 -13.43 38.80 17.07
N ALA A 23 -13.99 39.88 17.61
CA ALA A 23 -15.13 39.83 18.53
C ALA A 23 -16.37 39.24 17.84
N GLY A 24 -16.66 39.68 16.61
CA GLY A 24 -17.75 39.17 15.79
C GLY A 24 -17.62 37.68 15.48
N ILE A 25 -16.44 37.23 15.04
CA ILE A 25 -16.15 35.82 14.78
C ILE A 25 -16.31 34.99 16.06
N THR A 26 -15.75 35.45 17.19
CA THR A 26 -15.87 34.76 18.48
C THR A 26 -17.33 34.58 18.87
N ASN A 27 -18.14 35.64 18.76
CA ASN A 27 -19.56 35.57 19.08
C ASN A 27 -20.32 34.66 18.12
N TYR A 28 -19.97 34.67 16.83
CA TYR A 28 -20.58 33.78 15.84
C TYR A 28 -20.26 32.31 16.14
N LEU A 29 -18.99 31.96 16.35
CA LEU A 29 -18.55 30.60 16.66
C LEU A 29 -19.20 30.07 17.96
N ARG A 30 -19.31 30.92 19.00
CA ARG A 30 -19.96 30.53 20.25
C ARG A 30 -21.43 30.16 20.07
N ASN A 31 -22.15 30.86 19.21
CA ASN A 31 -23.59 30.67 19.02
C ASN A 31 -23.94 29.81 17.79
N MET A 32 -22.96 29.36 17.01
CA MET A 32 -23.17 28.66 15.74
C MET A 32 -24.05 27.41 15.89
N HIS A 33 -23.92 26.67 16.99
CA HIS A 33 -24.74 25.48 17.29
C HIS A 33 -26.23 25.79 17.54
N GLN A 34 -26.59 27.06 17.76
CA GLN A 34 -27.95 27.54 17.98
C GLN A 34 -28.59 28.10 16.71
N ILE A 35 -27.81 28.29 15.65
CA ILE A 35 -28.28 28.78 14.36
C ILE A 35 -28.96 27.62 13.63
N ASP A 36 -30.24 27.78 13.28
CA ASP A 36 -30.97 26.87 12.39
C ASP A 36 -31.21 27.57 11.05
N ASP A 37 -30.16 27.62 10.23
CA ASP A 37 -30.12 28.35 8.96
C ASP A 37 -29.58 27.44 7.85
N GLN A 38 -30.16 27.56 6.65
CA GLN A 38 -29.70 26.87 5.44
C GLN A 38 -28.27 27.27 5.06
N GLU A 39 -27.80 28.46 5.46
CA GLU A 39 -26.45 28.94 5.15
C GLU A 39 -25.33 28.32 6.01
N LEU A 40 -25.66 27.60 7.09
CA LEU A 40 -24.67 27.05 8.03
C LEU A 40 -23.64 26.14 7.35
N VAL A 41 -24.08 25.30 6.41
CA VAL A 41 -23.18 24.42 5.64
C VAL A 41 -22.25 25.21 4.74
N LEU A 42 -22.72 26.33 4.17
CA LEU A 42 -21.92 27.20 3.32
C LEU A 42 -20.81 27.87 4.13
N VAL A 43 -21.12 28.30 5.36
CA VAL A 43 -20.15 28.82 6.33
C VAL A 43 -19.11 27.77 6.69
N LEU A 44 -19.53 26.56 7.08
CA LEU A 44 -18.61 25.47 7.43
C LEU A 44 -17.73 25.03 6.26
N SER A 45 -18.29 25.02 5.05
CA SER A 45 -17.55 24.82 3.82
C SER A 45 -16.46 25.88 3.62
N GLY A 46 -16.76 27.15 3.90
CA GLY A 46 -15.80 28.26 3.84
C GLY A 46 -14.70 28.11 4.89
N LEU A 47 -15.07 27.82 6.14
CA LEU A 47 -14.13 27.55 7.24
C LEU A 47 -13.20 26.38 6.94
N TRP A 48 -13.74 25.30 6.36
CA TRP A 48 -12.95 24.17 5.89
C TRP A 48 -11.96 24.56 4.80
N SER A 49 -12.37 25.39 3.84
CA SER A 49 -11.47 25.91 2.80
C SER A 49 -10.32 26.72 3.40
N ILE A 50 -10.58 27.55 4.42
CA ILE A 50 -9.57 28.32 5.14
C ILE A 50 -8.60 27.36 5.87
N ALA A 51 -9.13 26.44 6.66
CA ALA A 51 -8.34 25.46 7.41
C ALA A 51 -7.44 24.58 6.51
N MET A 52 -7.88 24.29 5.28
CA MET A 52 -7.10 23.55 4.30
C MET A 52 -6.00 24.39 3.64
N THR A 53 -6.23 25.69 3.47
CA THR A 53 -5.30 26.60 2.76
C THR A 53 -4.25 27.14 3.73
N GLU A 54 -4.65 27.44 4.96
CA GLU A 54 -3.82 28.04 6.01
C GLU A 54 -3.92 27.22 7.31
N PRO A 55 -3.48 25.95 7.33
CA PRO A 55 -3.61 25.07 8.50
C PRO A 55 -2.78 25.51 9.71
N GLU A 56 -1.77 26.35 9.51
CA GLU A 56 -0.92 26.92 10.56
C GLU A 56 -1.47 28.23 11.12
N ASP A 57 -2.51 28.81 10.51
CA ASP A 57 -3.10 30.03 11.02
C ASP A 57 -3.86 29.76 12.33
N GLY A 58 -3.35 30.36 13.40
CA GLY A 58 -3.91 30.25 14.73
C GLY A 58 -5.05 31.23 15.02
N GLU A 59 -5.45 32.10 14.08
CA GLU A 59 -6.52 33.08 14.31
C GLU A 59 -7.82 32.37 14.68
N LEU A 60 -8.41 31.57 13.80
CA LEU A 60 -9.67 30.87 14.07
C LEU A 60 -9.58 29.90 15.26
N PRO A 61 -8.50 29.10 15.41
CA PRO A 61 -8.23 28.34 16.64
C PRO A 61 -8.25 29.19 17.92
N SER A 62 -7.67 30.40 17.89
CA SER A 62 -7.66 31.29 19.06
C SER A 62 -9.03 31.90 19.38
N LEU A 63 -9.98 31.84 18.45
CA LEU A 63 -11.34 32.41 18.57
C LEU A 63 -12.40 31.36 18.93
N GLY A 64 -12.00 30.11 19.21
CA GLY A 64 -12.89 29.06 19.71
C GLY A 64 -13.49 28.16 18.64
N ILE A 65 -12.81 27.99 17.50
CA ILE A 65 -13.33 27.13 16.42
C ILE A 65 -13.40 25.65 16.85
N PHE A 66 -12.50 25.18 17.71
CA PHE A 66 -12.48 23.77 18.13
C PHE A 66 -13.68 23.43 19.00
N GLU A 67 -13.99 24.28 19.98
CA GLU A 67 -15.16 24.18 20.85
C GLU A 67 -16.46 24.21 20.03
N CYS A 68 -16.49 25.11 19.03
CA CYS A 68 -17.61 25.19 18.09
C CYS A 68 -17.78 23.89 17.29
N MET A 69 -16.70 23.35 16.70
CA MET A 69 -16.76 22.11 15.91
C MET A 69 -17.14 20.90 16.78
N ALA A 70 -16.59 20.81 18.01
CA ALA A 70 -16.93 19.77 18.96
C ALA A 70 -18.43 19.79 19.31
N SER A 71 -18.95 20.97 19.64
CA SER A 71 -20.37 21.17 19.99
C SER A 71 -21.31 20.84 18.83
N LEU A 72 -20.93 21.18 17.59
CA LEU A 72 -21.70 20.83 16.40
C LEU A 72 -21.76 19.33 16.16
N ILE A 73 -20.63 18.62 16.31
CA ILE A 73 -20.60 17.15 16.18
C ILE A 73 -21.48 16.52 17.25
N GLU A 74 -21.38 16.97 18.51
CA GLU A 74 -22.18 16.47 19.62
C GLU A 74 -23.68 16.68 19.38
N LYS A 75 -24.08 17.88 18.92
CA LYS A 75 -25.47 18.16 18.56
C LYS A 75 -25.96 17.23 17.45
N CYS A 76 -25.17 17.07 16.37
CA CYS A 76 -25.52 16.17 15.27
C CYS A 76 -25.73 14.72 15.70
N VAL A 77 -24.91 14.22 16.64
CA VAL A 77 -24.99 12.82 17.10
C VAL A 77 -26.19 12.60 18.03
N ASN A 78 -26.59 13.63 18.79
CA ASN A 78 -27.62 13.52 19.82
C ASN A 78 -29.01 13.99 19.37
N ASP A 79 -29.11 14.81 18.31
CA ASP A 79 -30.35 15.39 17.81
C ASP A 79 -30.57 15.02 16.33
N VAL A 80 -31.27 13.91 16.11
CA VAL A 80 -31.55 13.37 14.77
C VAL A 80 -32.50 14.28 13.99
N GLU A 81 -33.45 14.93 14.66
CA GLU A 81 -34.40 15.85 13.99
C GLU A 81 -33.65 17.07 13.44
N TRP A 82 -32.74 17.63 14.23
CA TRP A 82 -31.89 18.73 13.78
C TRP A 82 -30.90 18.29 12.69
N LEU A 83 -30.32 17.09 12.79
CA LEU A 83 -29.42 16.55 11.76
C LEU A 83 -30.11 16.43 10.39
N LEU A 84 -31.38 16.02 10.39
CA LEU A 84 -32.18 15.81 9.18
C LEU A 84 -32.83 17.11 8.66
N SER A 85 -32.76 18.21 9.40
CA SER A 85 -33.23 19.50 8.94
C SER A 85 -32.21 20.19 8.00
N ASN A 86 -32.73 21.03 7.08
CA ASN A 86 -31.92 21.83 6.17
C ASN A 86 -30.86 21.00 5.42
N GLN A 87 -29.58 21.38 5.56
CA GLN A 87 -28.42 20.63 5.07
C GLN A 87 -27.54 20.16 6.23
N ASN A 88 -28.09 20.00 7.44
CA ASN A 88 -27.28 19.74 8.63
C ASN A 88 -26.54 18.39 8.57
N ILE A 89 -27.00 17.46 7.73
CA ILE A 89 -26.34 16.17 7.46
C ILE A 89 -24.88 16.29 7.00
N TYR A 90 -24.46 17.42 6.42
CA TYR A 90 -23.07 17.65 5.99
C TYR A 90 -22.17 18.20 7.12
N ILE A 91 -22.74 18.65 8.24
CA ILE A 91 -22.02 19.34 9.31
C ILE A 91 -20.96 18.47 9.96
N PRO A 92 -21.22 17.21 10.37
CA PRO A 92 -20.22 16.38 11.03
C PRO A 92 -18.98 16.15 10.16
N TYR A 93 -19.18 16.01 8.86
CA TYR A 93 -18.10 15.89 7.89
C TYR A 93 -17.18 17.11 7.92
N TYR A 94 -17.74 18.32 7.76
CA TYR A 94 -16.93 19.54 7.77
C TYR A 94 -16.28 19.80 9.12
N ALA A 95 -17.02 19.63 10.22
CA ALA A 95 -16.53 19.90 11.56
C ALA A 95 -15.32 19.02 11.91
N ALA A 96 -15.42 17.71 11.70
CA ALA A 96 -14.30 16.79 11.94
C ALA A 96 -13.12 17.06 10.98
N HIS A 97 -13.40 17.45 9.73
CA HIS A 97 -12.35 17.77 8.77
C HIS A 97 -11.60 19.05 9.12
N ILE A 98 -12.29 20.09 9.61
CA ILE A 98 -11.71 21.35 10.10
C ILE A 98 -10.77 21.05 11.26
N ILE A 99 -11.23 20.29 12.27
CA ILE A 99 -10.41 19.88 13.41
C ILE A 99 -9.14 19.20 12.90
N GLY A 100 -9.29 18.16 12.08
CA GLY A 100 -8.13 17.43 11.55
C GLY A 100 -7.19 18.28 10.69
N SER A 101 -7.68 19.32 10.01
CA SER A 101 -6.84 20.18 9.18
C SER A 101 -5.97 21.14 9.99
N TYR A 102 -6.48 21.74 11.07
CA TYR A 102 -5.65 22.58 11.94
C TYR A 102 -4.66 21.79 12.80
N THR A 103 -4.95 20.51 13.09
CA THR A 103 -4.11 19.70 13.97
C THR A 103 -3.06 18.88 13.23
N ILE A 104 -2.93 19.00 11.90
CA ILE A 104 -2.08 18.11 11.09
C ILE A 104 -0.58 18.31 11.31
N ASN A 105 -0.14 19.57 11.40
CA ASN A 105 1.28 19.94 11.38
C ASN A 105 1.70 20.82 12.57
N ASN A 106 0.73 21.20 13.43
CA ASN A 106 0.97 22.10 14.54
C ASN A 106 0.59 21.47 15.89
N VAL A 107 1.61 21.15 16.70
CA VAL A 107 1.43 20.52 18.00
C VAL A 107 0.68 21.42 19.00
N ASP A 108 0.86 22.74 18.93
CA ASP A 108 0.21 23.65 19.89
C ASP A 108 -1.27 23.84 19.55
N LEU A 109 -1.64 23.82 18.25
CA LEU A 109 -3.04 23.75 17.84
C LEU A 109 -3.67 22.39 18.20
N ALA A 110 -2.92 21.28 18.10
CA ALA A 110 -3.39 19.98 18.55
C ALA A 110 -3.67 19.96 20.06
N VAL A 111 -2.80 20.57 20.89
CA VAL A 111 -3.05 20.72 22.34
C VAL A 111 -4.32 21.53 22.59
N LYS A 112 -4.47 22.68 21.93
CA LYS A 112 -5.71 23.49 22.04
C LYS A 112 -6.97 22.71 21.64
N ALA A 113 -6.90 21.90 20.59
CA ALA A 113 -8.03 21.08 20.17
C ALA A 113 -8.40 20.04 21.24
N VAL A 114 -7.41 19.40 21.86
CA VAL A 114 -7.65 18.48 22.99
C VAL A 114 -8.26 19.19 24.18
N ASP A 115 -7.74 20.37 24.54
CA ASP A 115 -8.27 21.18 25.65
C ASP A 115 -9.71 21.66 25.39
N ALA A 116 -10.06 21.89 24.12
CA ALA A 116 -11.41 22.22 23.66
C ALA A 116 -12.39 21.02 23.66
N GLY A 117 -11.95 19.82 24.05
CA GLY A 117 -12.83 18.67 24.22
C GLY A 117 -13.23 17.97 22.91
N VAL A 118 -12.42 18.05 21.85
CA VAL A 118 -12.77 17.44 20.55
C VAL A 118 -12.79 15.91 20.53
N ILE A 119 -12.13 15.25 21.49
CA ILE A 119 -11.92 13.78 21.46
C ILE A 119 -13.25 13.01 21.56
N PRO A 120 -14.13 13.22 22.56
CA PRO A 120 -15.36 12.44 22.68
C PRO A 120 -16.29 12.56 21.47
N PRO A 121 -16.56 13.75 20.90
CA PRO A 121 -17.37 13.87 19.68
C PRO A 121 -16.75 13.16 18.47
N LEU A 122 -15.42 13.22 18.29
CA LEU A 122 -14.73 12.47 17.23
C LEU A 122 -14.84 10.95 17.43
N LEU A 123 -14.83 10.47 18.69
CA LEU A 123 -15.04 9.04 18.99
C LEU A 123 -16.46 8.58 18.65
N GLU A 124 -17.49 9.41 18.88
CA GLU A 124 -18.85 9.09 18.46
C GLU A 124 -18.95 8.87 16.93
N LEU A 125 -18.29 9.73 16.15
CA LEU A 125 -18.21 9.53 14.70
C LEU A 125 -17.45 8.26 14.34
N LEU A 126 -16.33 7.98 15.02
CA LEU A 126 -15.54 6.76 14.80
C LEU A 126 -16.34 5.48 15.11
N ARG A 127 -17.19 5.50 16.15
CA ARG A 127 -18.11 4.39 16.50
C ARG A 127 -19.13 4.07 15.41
N GLY A 128 -19.26 4.91 14.39
CA GLY A 128 -20.22 4.71 13.31
C GLY A 128 -21.62 5.19 13.65
N LYS A 129 -21.75 6.23 14.49
CA LYS A 129 -23.03 6.95 14.69
C LYS A 129 -23.54 7.60 13.40
N MET A 130 -22.63 7.84 12.46
CA MET A 130 -22.88 8.38 11.13
C MET A 130 -22.39 7.37 10.06
N SER A 131 -21.99 7.83 8.88
CA SER A 131 -21.53 6.96 7.80
C SER A 131 -20.00 6.81 7.76
N TRP A 132 -19.53 5.97 6.84
CA TRP A 132 -18.11 5.79 6.53
C TRP A 132 -17.40 7.11 6.12
N ILE A 133 -18.15 8.11 5.62
CA ILE A 133 -17.61 9.43 5.27
C ILE A 133 -17.13 10.16 6.53
N GLU A 134 -17.96 10.18 7.57
CA GLU A 134 -17.65 10.83 8.85
C GLU A 134 -16.58 10.03 9.61
N GLN A 135 -16.67 8.70 9.60
CA GLN A 135 -15.63 7.84 10.18
C GLN A 135 -14.24 8.15 9.60
N ARG A 136 -14.14 8.39 8.28
CA ARG A 136 -12.88 8.73 7.60
C ARG A 136 -12.26 10.02 8.11
N VAL A 137 -13.04 11.10 8.25
CA VAL A 137 -12.51 12.37 8.75
C VAL A 137 -12.24 12.34 10.25
N ALA A 138 -13.04 11.59 11.01
CA ALA A 138 -12.85 11.40 12.44
C ALA A 138 -11.55 10.63 12.75
N VAL A 139 -11.31 9.50 12.06
CA VAL A 139 -10.07 8.73 12.25
C VAL A 139 -8.83 9.51 11.83
N ARG A 140 -8.92 10.35 10.78
CA ARG A 140 -7.85 11.27 10.38
C ARG A 140 -7.52 12.27 11.50
N ALA A 141 -8.54 12.95 12.04
CA ALA A 141 -8.36 13.92 13.12
C ALA A 141 -7.76 13.26 14.37
N LEU A 142 -8.30 12.12 14.80
CA LEU A 142 -7.78 11.35 15.93
C LEU A 142 -6.34 10.87 15.68
N GLY A 143 -6.01 10.48 14.45
CA GLY A 143 -4.65 10.13 14.02
C GLY A 143 -3.66 11.27 14.23
N HIS A 144 -3.99 12.48 13.78
CA HIS A 144 -3.15 13.66 13.99
C HIS A 144 -2.95 13.95 15.49
N LEU A 145 -4.03 13.91 16.28
CA LEU A 145 -3.96 14.11 17.73
C LEU A 145 -3.13 13.01 18.43
N ALA A 146 -3.17 11.77 17.95
CA ALA A 146 -2.37 10.67 18.50
C ALA A 146 -0.89 10.73 18.08
N SER A 147 -0.55 11.44 17.01
CA SER A 147 0.81 11.49 16.48
C SER A 147 1.78 12.24 17.40
N TYR A 148 1.31 13.29 18.08
CA TYR A 148 2.15 14.09 18.97
C TYR A 148 2.24 13.53 20.39
N GLU A 149 3.42 13.65 20.99
CA GLU A 149 3.66 13.22 22.37
C GLU A 149 2.81 13.99 23.40
N LYS A 150 2.65 15.32 23.22
CA LYS A 150 1.89 16.18 24.14
C LYS A 150 0.41 15.78 24.23
N THR A 151 -0.21 15.41 23.11
CA THR A 151 -1.65 15.10 23.01
C THR A 151 -1.96 13.61 23.12
N PHE A 152 -0.98 12.73 22.89
CA PHE A 152 -1.19 11.28 22.90
C PHE A 152 -1.80 10.79 24.21
N LYS A 153 -1.41 11.36 25.37
CA LYS A 153 -1.93 10.94 26.68
C LYS A 153 -3.46 11.04 26.76
N ALA A 154 -4.06 12.09 26.16
CA ALA A 154 -5.50 12.28 26.16
C ALA A 154 -6.20 11.23 25.29
N ILE A 155 -5.66 10.91 24.11
CA ILE A 155 -6.19 9.84 23.25
C ILE A 155 -6.02 8.46 23.92
N ALA A 156 -4.90 8.24 24.61
CA ALA A 156 -4.61 7.00 25.31
C ALA A 156 -5.53 6.73 26.51
N MET A 157 -6.27 7.73 27.01
CA MET A 157 -7.35 7.49 27.99
C MET A 157 -8.46 6.59 27.42
N HIS A 158 -8.62 6.57 26.09
CA HIS A 158 -9.57 5.75 25.35
C HIS A 158 -8.87 4.62 24.57
N GLU A 159 -7.65 4.23 24.95
CA GLU A 159 -6.77 3.35 24.18
C GLU A 159 -7.45 2.07 23.68
N GLU A 160 -8.06 1.32 24.59
CA GLU A 160 -8.64 0.00 24.28
C GLU A 160 -9.78 0.11 23.26
N GLU A 161 -10.62 1.13 23.40
CA GLU A 161 -11.72 1.42 22.49
C GLU A 161 -11.23 1.92 21.13
N VAL A 162 -10.34 2.92 21.13
CA VAL A 162 -9.78 3.53 19.92
C VAL A 162 -9.09 2.48 19.04
N VAL A 163 -8.26 1.63 19.65
CA VAL A 163 -7.53 0.59 18.93
C VAL A 163 -8.50 -0.43 18.33
N ARG A 164 -9.54 -0.87 19.08
CA ARG A 164 -10.53 -1.81 18.54
C ARG A 164 -11.35 -1.23 17.40
N LEU A 165 -11.81 0.01 17.53
CA LEU A 165 -12.56 0.68 16.47
C LEU A 165 -11.70 0.85 15.21
N ALA A 166 -10.44 1.29 15.36
CA ALA A 166 -9.53 1.46 14.24
C ALA A 166 -9.16 0.13 13.57
N MET A 167 -8.92 -0.95 14.34
CA MET A 167 -8.71 -2.29 13.78
C MET A 167 -9.94 -2.78 13.02
N HIS A 168 -11.12 -2.70 13.63
CA HIS A 168 -12.36 -3.13 13.01
C HIS A 168 -12.61 -2.38 11.71
N LEU A 169 -12.51 -1.05 11.75
CA LEU A 169 -12.72 -0.19 10.59
C LEU A 169 -11.70 -0.45 9.48
N ALA A 170 -10.41 -0.65 9.80
CA ALA A 170 -9.40 -1.02 8.81
C ALA A 170 -9.73 -2.33 8.08
N SER A 171 -10.28 -3.32 8.80
CA SER A 171 -10.64 -4.62 8.23
C SER A 171 -11.98 -4.61 7.47
N THR A 172 -12.94 -3.75 7.83
CA THR A 172 -14.31 -3.81 7.29
C THR A 172 -14.68 -2.66 6.35
N CYS A 173 -13.91 -1.56 6.30
CA CYS A 173 -14.31 -0.38 5.54
C CYS A 173 -14.50 -0.65 4.04
N VAL A 174 -13.66 -1.49 3.44
CA VAL A 174 -13.76 -1.83 2.01
C VAL A 174 -15.08 -2.52 1.69
N GLU A 175 -15.48 -3.50 2.50
CA GLU A 175 -16.76 -4.21 2.33
C GLU A 175 -17.94 -3.28 2.61
N THR A 176 -17.85 -2.46 3.65
CA THR A 176 -18.89 -1.49 4.04
C THR A 176 -19.17 -0.49 2.92
N VAL A 177 -18.13 0.15 2.36
CA VAL A 177 -18.30 1.15 1.29
C VAL A 177 -18.78 0.48 0.00
N TYR A 178 -18.36 -0.75 -0.28
CA TYR A 178 -18.89 -1.50 -1.41
C TYR A 178 -20.39 -1.73 -1.26
N ASP A 179 -20.82 -2.33 -0.15
CA ASP A 179 -22.22 -2.70 0.06
C ASP A 179 -23.14 -1.46 0.13
N MET A 180 -22.67 -0.37 0.75
CA MET A 180 -23.47 0.84 0.93
C MET A 180 -23.47 1.78 -0.28
N PHE A 181 -22.46 1.73 -1.15
CA PHE A 181 -22.28 2.74 -2.19
C PHE A 181 -21.85 2.17 -3.54
N VAL A 182 -20.66 1.56 -3.65
CA VAL A 182 -20.08 1.18 -4.95
C VAL A 182 -20.85 0.04 -5.62
N GLY A 183 -21.28 -0.95 -4.85
CA GLY A 183 -22.13 -2.07 -5.29
C GLY A 183 -23.58 -1.68 -5.60
N VAL A 184 -24.01 -0.48 -5.17
CA VAL A 184 -25.34 0.05 -5.47
C VAL A 184 -25.35 0.63 -6.89
N LYS A 185 -25.78 -0.19 -7.86
CA LYS A 185 -25.85 0.16 -9.29
C LYS A 185 -26.89 1.25 -9.59
N ASP A 186 -28.00 1.23 -8.87
CA ASP A 186 -29.05 2.23 -9.01
C ASP A 186 -28.67 3.51 -8.25
N ARG A 187 -28.29 4.54 -9.00
CA ARG A 187 -27.86 5.83 -8.45
C ARG A 187 -28.94 6.47 -7.55
N SER A 188 -30.22 6.25 -7.82
CA SER A 188 -31.31 6.81 -7.00
C SER A 188 -31.36 6.25 -5.57
N LYS A 189 -30.74 5.07 -5.35
CA LYS A 189 -30.64 4.43 -4.03
C LYS A 189 -29.40 4.87 -3.25
N ARG A 190 -28.49 5.62 -3.86
CA ARG A 190 -27.33 6.20 -3.17
C ARG A 190 -27.76 7.42 -2.37
N LEU A 191 -27.19 7.58 -1.18
CA LEU A 191 -27.45 8.74 -0.35
C LEU A 191 -26.92 10.00 -1.07
N ARG A 192 -27.82 10.97 -1.31
CA ARG A 192 -27.51 12.18 -2.08
C ARG A 192 -26.31 12.95 -1.52
N TYR A 193 -26.22 13.10 -0.21
CA TYR A 193 -25.11 13.82 0.42
C TYR A 193 -23.75 13.10 0.23
N HIS A 194 -23.74 11.77 0.10
CA HIS A 194 -22.52 11.02 -0.25
C HIS A 194 -22.06 11.39 -1.66
N CYS A 195 -22.98 11.34 -2.64
CA CYS A 195 -22.70 11.73 -4.01
C CYS A 195 -22.18 13.18 -4.06
N ASP A 196 -22.89 14.12 -3.43
CA ASP A 196 -22.54 15.54 -3.44
C ASP A 196 -21.16 15.82 -2.85
N LEU A 197 -20.79 15.15 -1.75
CA LEU A 197 -19.47 15.27 -1.13
C LEU A 197 -18.36 14.68 -2.00
N LEU A 198 -18.61 13.54 -2.65
CA LEU A 198 -17.62 12.86 -3.51
C LEU A 198 -17.36 13.62 -4.82
N THR A 199 -18.39 14.23 -5.40
CA THR A 199 -18.30 14.94 -6.70
C THR A 199 -18.14 16.45 -6.54
N ARG A 200 -17.89 16.93 -5.32
CA ARG A 200 -17.78 18.36 -5.04
C ARG A 200 -16.73 19.03 -5.93
N GLY A 201 -17.15 20.06 -6.68
CA GLY A 201 -16.28 20.84 -7.58
C GLY A 201 -16.02 20.23 -8.96
N VAL A 202 -16.61 19.06 -9.28
CA VAL A 202 -16.39 18.35 -10.56
C VAL A 202 -17.65 18.34 -11.46
N GLY A 203 -18.75 18.96 -11.02
CA GLY A 203 -20.04 18.93 -11.72
C GLY A 203 -20.82 17.64 -11.47
N LEU A 204 -22.13 17.66 -11.70
CA LEU A 204 -23.02 16.50 -11.48
C LEU A 204 -22.75 15.37 -12.48
N GLY A 205 -22.69 14.13 -12.00
CA GLY A 205 -23.49 13.07 -12.62
C GLY A 205 -22.81 11.91 -13.33
N ASP A 206 -21.50 11.69 -13.18
CA ASP A 206 -20.89 10.45 -13.69
C ASP A 206 -20.71 9.42 -12.58
N LEU A 207 -21.39 8.27 -12.75
CA LEU A 207 -21.28 7.10 -11.87
C LEU A 207 -19.82 6.62 -11.75
N GLU A 208 -19.03 6.76 -12.81
CA GLU A 208 -17.62 6.38 -12.81
C GLU A 208 -16.80 7.29 -11.88
N ILE A 209 -17.03 8.60 -11.93
CA ILE A 209 -16.36 9.58 -11.04
C ILE A 209 -16.73 9.31 -9.59
N GLU A 210 -18.02 9.08 -9.30
CA GLU A 210 -18.49 8.72 -7.96
C GLU A 210 -17.79 7.46 -7.43
N ASN A 211 -17.77 6.38 -8.22
CA ASN A 211 -17.15 5.11 -7.83
C ASN A 211 -15.63 5.26 -7.60
N ARG A 212 -14.96 6.01 -8.48
CA ARG A 212 -13.53 6.27 -8.37
C ARG A 212 -13.18 7.08 -7.12
N LYS A 213 -14.00 8.10 -6.80
CA LYS A 213 -13.83 8.90 -5.57
C LYS A 213 -14.14 8.07 -4.32
N ALA A 214 -15.14 7.20 -4.37
CA ALA A 214 -15.43 6.28 -3.28
C ALA A 214 -14.26 5.31 -3.04
N GLU A 215 -13.64 4.77 -4.11
CA GLU A 215 -12.43 3.94 -4.00
C GLU A 215 -11.27 4.70 -3.34
N GLU A 216 -11.01 5.94 -3.79
CA GLU A 216 -9.99 6.81 -3.22
C GLU A 216 -10.23 7.06 -1.71
N TRP A 217 -11.46 7.43 -1.35
CA TRP A 217 -11.82 7.73 0.04
C TRP A 217 -11.80 6.48 0.93
N THR A 218 -12.13 5.32 0.38
CA THR A 218 -12.01 4.03 1.09
C THR A 218 -10.56 3.68 1.38
N SER A 219 -9.67 3.82 0.39
CA SER A 219 -8.22 3.63 0.59
C SER A 219 -7.67 4.59 1.65
N GLN A 220 -8.07 5.87 1.59
CA GLN A 220 -7.71 6.85 2.62
C GLN A 220 -8.20 6.45 4.01
N LEU A 221 -9.47 6.02 4.12
CA LEU A 221 -10.06 5.58 5.38
C LEU A 221 -9.25 4.43 6.00
N GLN A 222 -8.93 3.40 5.22
CA GLN A 222 -8.09 2.29 5.69
C GLN A 222 -6.70 2.78 6.11
N CYS A 223 -6.07 3.66 5.32
CA CYS A 223 -4.74 4.21 5.63
C CYS A 223 -4.73 5.05 6.92
N TRP A 224 -5.77 5.85 7.17
CA TRP A 224 -5.86 6.63 8.40
C TRP A 224 -6.09 5.74 9.63
N CYS A 225 -6.84 4.65 9.50
CA CYS A 225 -6.95 3.65 10.55
C CYS A 225 -5.58 3.03 10.87
N LEU A 226 -4.83 2.63 9.85
CA LEU A 226 -3.47 2.11 10.02
C LEU A 226 -2.51 3.14 10.63
N HIS A 227 -2.61 4.40 10.24
CA HIS A 227 -1.83 5.49 10.82
C HIS A 227 -2.12 5.68 12.31
N LEU A 228 -3.39 5.66 12.71
CA LEU A 228 -3.79 5.75 14.11
C LEU A 228 -3.23 4.56 14.92
N LEU A 229 -3.40 3.33 14.42
CA LEU A 229 -2.82 2.13 15.05
C LEU A 229 -1.29 2.21 15.15
N ASN A 230 -0.64 2.77 14.14
CA ASN A 230 0.79 2.98 14.13
C ASN A 230 1.25 3.93 15.25
N CYS A 231 0.48 4.98 15.55
CA CYS A 231 0.78 5.89 16.66
C CYS A 231 0.84 5.16 18.02
N PHE A 232 -0.04 4.17 18.24
CA PHE A 232 0.00 3.31 19.43
C PHE A 232 1.16 2.30 19.38
N ALA A 233 1.35 1.63 18.24
CA ALA A 233 2.37 0.58 18.08
C ALA A 233 3.80 1.11 18.27
N ILE A 234 4.13 2.29 17.70
CA ILE A 234 5.45 2.93 17.88
C ILE A 234 5.75 3.22 19.36
N LYS A 235 4.70 3.51 20.15
CA LYS A 235 4.81 3.79 21.59
C LYS A 235 4.72 2.52 22.45
N GLY A 236 4.72 1.33 21.84
CA GLY A 236 4.63 0.06 22.55
C GLY A 236 3.28 -0.20 23.22
N ARG A 237 2.22 0.47 22.77
CA ARG A 237 0.87 0.41 23.35
C ARG A 237 -0.02 -0.56 22.57
N SER A 238 -0.94 -1.23 23.27
CA SER A 238 -1.93 -2.17 22.71
C SER A 238 -1.36 -3.24 21.76
N LEU A 239 -0.10 -3.64 21.91
CA LEU A 239 0.54 -4.61 21.02
C LEU A 239 -0.17 -5.97 21.03
N ASP A 240 -0.69 -6.41 22.18
CA ASP A 240 -1.45 -7.66 22.28
C ASP A 240 -2.79 -7.64 21.52
N LEU A 241 -3.40 -6.47 21.37
CA LEU A 241 -4.60 -6.29 20.55
C LEU A 241 -4.24 -6.25 19.06
N ILE A 242 -3.27 -5.42 18.68
CA ILE A 242 -2.87 -5.22 17.28
C ILE A 242 -2.24 -6.49 16.70
N CYS A 243 -1.54 -7.29 17.50
CA CYS A 243 -0.89 -8.52 17.04
C CYS A 243 -1.80 -9.76 17.09
N LYS A 244 -3.12 -9.59 17.14
CA LYS A 244 -4.05 -10.72 17.00
C LYS A 244 -3.87 -11.42 15.65
N PRO A 245 -3.87 -12.77 15.60
CA PRO A 245 -3.59 -13.51 14.37
C PRO A 245 -4.50 -13.13 13.19
N GLU A 246 -5.78 -12.87 13.45
CA GLU A 246 -6.77 -12.51 12.45
C GLU A 246 -6.43 -11.16 11.82
N PHE A 247 -6.12 -10.16 12.65
CA PHE A 247 -5.78 -8.83 12.17
C PHE A 247 -4.42 -8.80 11.46
N LEU A 248 -3.43 -9.56 11.94
CA LEU A 248 -2.14 -9.70 11.24
C LEU A 248 -2.31 -10.26 9.82
N LYS A 249 -3.26 -11.18 9.62
CA LYS A 249 -3.61 -11.69 8.29
C LYS A 249 -4.24 -10.60 7.44
N ASP A 250 -5.19 -9.84 7.98
CA ASP A 250 -5.82 -8.73 7.27
C ASP A 250 -4.78 -7.69 6.82
N LEU A 251 -3.82 -7.34 7.68
CA LEU A 251 -2.75 -6.39 7.37
C LEU A 251 -1.94 -6.77 6.13
N CYS A 252 -1.73 -8.06 5.86
CA CYS A 252 -1.06 -8.48 4.64
C CYS A 252 -1.86 -8.16 3.38
N GLU A 253 -3.18 -8.10 3.47
CA GLU A 253 -4.05 -7.82 2.34
C GLU A 253 -4.27 -6.33 2.09
N MET A 254 -4.08 -5.49 3.11
CA MET A 254 -4.22 -4.03 3.07
C MET A 254 -3.08 -3.35 2.30
N TRP A 255 -3.04 -3.52 0.97
CA TRP A 255 -2.00 -2.98 0.10
C TRP A 255 -2.17 -1.48 -0.23
N GLY A 256 -3.33 -0.87 0.07
CA GLY A 256 -3.63 0.53 -0.26
C GLY A 256 -3.80 0.83 -1.75
N GLY A 257 -3.43 -0.11 -2.63
CA GLY A 257 -3.53 -0.03 -4.08
C GLY A 257 -2.53 0.94 -4.71
N LEU A 258 -2.55 1.03 -6.04
CA LEU A 258 -1.69 1.93 -6.83
C LEU A 258 -1.98 3.42 -6.59
N SER A 259 -3.12 3.73 -5.97
CA SER A 259 -3.58 5.11 -5.77
C SER A 259 -2.86 5.83 -4.63
N ASN A 260 -2.21 5.12 -3.70
CA ASN A 260 -1.57 5.69 -2.51
C ASN A 260 -0.18 5.10 -2.27
N CYS A 261 0.74 5.33 -3.22
CA CYS A 261 2.11 4.76 -3.20
C CYS A 261 2.99 5.23 -2.03
N THR A 262 2.65 6.32 -1.36
CA THR A 262 3.39 6.85 -0.21
C THR A 262 2.90 6.27 1.13
N SER A 263 1.73 5.62 1.15
CA SER A 263 1.24 4.96 2.36
C SER A 263 1.98 3.63 2.55
N PRO A 264 2.61 3.41 3.72
CA PRO A 264 3.31 2.17 3.99
C PRO A 264 2.36 0.98 4.12
N SER A 265 1.04 1.21 3.99
CA SER A 265 0.02 0.16 3.90
C SER A 265 0.06 -0.76 5.12
N GLY A 266 -0.58 -1.93 5.10
CA GLY A 266 -0.56 -2.84 6.25
C GLY A 266 0.85 -3.34 6.60
N VAL A 267 1.74 -3.46 5.61
CA VAL A 267 3.14 -3.87 5.83
C VAL A 267 3.94 -2.85 6.65
N GLY A 268 3.60 -1.57 6.55
CA GLY A 268 4.16 -0.50 7.38
C GLY A 268 3.94 -0.76 8.86
N LEU A 269 2.70 -1.10 9.22
CA LEU A 269 2.35 -1.45 10.60
C LEU A 269 3.07 -2.74 11.03
N ILE A 270 3.10 -3.77 10.18
CA ILE A 270 3.84 -5.02 10.44
C ILE A 270 5.32 -4.72 10.76
N ARG A 271 5.95 -3.82 10.00
CA ARG A 271 7.34 -3.41 10.24
C ARG A 271 7.52 -2.77 11.62
N ILE A 272 6.61 -1.88 12.01
CA ILE A 272 6.66 -1.27 13.35
C ILE A 272 6.49 -2.31 14.45
N LEU A 273 5.57 -3.26 14.27
CA LEU A 273 5.37 -4.35 15.23
C LEU A 273 6.63 -5.20 15.39
N CYS A 274 7.40 -5.44 14.31
CA CYS A 274 8.68 -6.15 14.36
C CYS A 274 9.77 -5.47 15.21
N TYR A 275 9.65 -4.18 15.56
CA TYR A 275 10.59 -3.55 16.50
C TYR A 275 10.36 -4.00 17.95
N SER A 276 9.15 -4.44 18.28
CA SER A 276 8.82 -4.98 19.60
C SER A 276 9.04 -6.49 19.68
N LYS A 277 9.43 -7.00 20.87
CA LYS A 277 9.56 -8.44 21.11
C LYS A 277 8.22 -9.18 20.97
N VAL A 278 7.15 -8.59 21.50
CA VAL A 278 5.78 -9.13 21.41
C VAL A 278 5.35 -9.27 19.95
N GLY A 279 5.53 -8.21 19.15
CA GLY A 279 5.17 -8.22 17.73
C GLY A 279 5.95 -9.25 16.94
N ARG A 280 7.28 -9.35 17.12
CA ARG A 280 8.07 -10.40 16.46
C ARG A 280 7.58 -11.80 16.78
N ARG A 281 7.34 -12.09 18.07
CA ARG A 281 6.83 -13.39 18.51
C ARG A 281 5.53 -13.75 17.79
N ARG A 282 4.54 -12.85 17.82
CA ARG A 282 3.21 -13.07 17.21
C ARG A 282 3.29 -13.20 15.68
N ILE A 283 4.08 -12.36 15.02
CA ILE A 283 4.29 -12.42 13.57
C ILE A 283 4.96 -13.75 13.19
N SER A 284 5.95 -14.21 13.96
CA SER A 284 6.62 -15.50 13.70
C SER A 284 5.73 -16.73 13.89
N GLU A 285 4.63 -16.59 14.62
CA GLU A 285 3.60 -17.62 14.81
C GLU A 285 2.60 -17.66 13.64
N ALA A 286 2.49 -16.56 12.87
CA ALA A 286 1.60 -16.44 11.74
C ALA A 286 2.30 -16.76 10.41
N LYS A 287 2.34 -18.03 10.02
CA LYS A 287 3.03 -18.52 8.80
C LYS A 287 2.66 -17.72 7.54
N GLN A 288 1.37 -17.43 7.34
CA GLN A 288 0.88 -16.66 6.20
C GLN A 288 1.52 -15.26 6.11
N VAL A 289 1.76 -14.62 7.26
CA VAL A 289 2.39 -13.30 7.31
C VAL A 289 3.85 -13.39 6.85
N ILE A 290 4.56 -14.44 7.28
CA ILE A 290 5.95 -14.68 6.84
C ILE A 290 5.99 -14.95 5.33
N GLU A 291 5.08 -15.77 4.80
CA GLU A 291 4.98 -16.05 3.36
C GLU A 291 4.71 -14.77 2.55
N ASN A 292 3.82 -13.90 3.03
CA ASN A 292 3.55 -12.61 2.39
C ASN A 292 4.76 -11.66 2.43
N LEU A 293 5.49 -11.59 3.55
CA LEU A 293 6.75 -10.84 3.63
C LEU A 293 7.81 -11.42 2.68
N CYS A 294 7.84 -12.74 2.51
CA CYS A 294 8.73 -13.42 1.58
C CYS A 294 8.40 -13.09 0.11
N ASN A 295 7.12 -13.09 -0.26
CA ASN A 295 6.69 -12.65 -1.60
C ASN A 295 7.04 -11.17 -1.84
N LEU A 296 6.74 -10.30 -0.88
CA LEU A 296 7.08 -8.88 -0.95
C LEU A 296 8.60 -8.65 -1.12
N SER A 297 9.43 -9.43 -0.41
CA SER A 297 10.89 -9.33 -0.49
C SER A 297 11.46 -9.60 -1.90
N ARG A 298 10.72 -10.35 -2.74
CA ARG A 298 11.06 -10.64 -4.14
C ARG A 298 10.23 -9.84 -5.14
N SER A 299 9.36 -8.94 -4.70
CA SER A 299 8.53 -8.13 -5.60
C SER A 299 9.31 -6.94 -6.18
N SER A 300 8.78 -6.29 -7.21
CA SER A 300 9.24 -4.96 -7.66
C SER A 300 8.50 -3.80 -6.98
N ASP A 301 7.90 -4.05 -5.82
CA ASP A 301 7.23 -3.03 -5.03
C ASP A 301 8.26 -2.08 -4.40
N ASP A 302 7.91 -0.79 -4.24
CA ASP A 302 8.73 0.18 -3.52
C ASP A 302 8.97 -0.27 -2.06
N TRP A 303 8.07 -1.11 -1.53
CA TRP A 303 8.16 -1.74 -0.21
C TRP A 303 8.98 -3.03 -0.16
N GLN A 304 9.66 -3.45 -1.24
CA GLN A 304 10.50 -4.65 -1.25
C GLN A 304 11.49 -4.69 -0.08
N TYR A 305 12.16 -3.55 0.20
CA TYR A 305 13.09 -3.46 1.33
C TYR A 305 12.41 -3.61 2.69
N ILE A 306 11.16 -3.15 2.85
CA ILE A 306 10.41 -3.35 4.10
C ILE A 306 10.17 -4.83 4.36
N GLY A 307 9.81 -5.60 3.32
CA GLY A 307 9.68 -7.06 3.42
C GLY A 307 10.99 -7.72 3.88
N ILE A 308 12.12 -7.33 3.27
CA ILE A 308 13.45 -7.80 3.68
C ILE A 308 13.76 -7.41 5.13
N ASP A 309 13.54 -6.15 5.52
CA ASP A 309 13.83 -5.63 6.86
C ASP A 309 13.03 -6.40 7.94
N CYS A 310 11.74 -6.66 7.70
CA CYS A 310 10.91 -7.45 8.61
C CYS A 310 11.47 -8.87 8.78
N LEU A 311 11.78 -9.57 7.69
CA LEU A 311 12.35 -10.91 7.75
C LEU A 311 13.70 -10.93 8.49
N LEU A 312 14.54 -9.92 8.27
CA LEU A 312 15.82 -9.80 8.97
C LEU A 312 15.64 -9.53 10.47
N LEU A 313 14.65 -8.71 10.87
CA LEU A 313 14.34 -8.48 12.28
C LEU A 313 13.89 -9.78 12.97
N LEU A 314 13.05 -10.57 12.32
CA LEU A 314 12.59 -11.87 12.81
C LEU A 314 13.71 -12.91 12.86
N LEU A 315 14.62 -12.92 11.89
CA LEU A 315 15.75 -13.86 11.86
C LEU A 315 16.84 -13.50 12.87
N LYS A 316 17.02 -12.22 13.21
CA LYS A 316 18.00 -11.79 14.21
C LYS A 316 17.56 -12.07 15.65
N ASP A 317 16.26 -12.19 15.89
CA ASP A 317 15.73 -12.53 17.21
C ASP A 317 15.77 -14.06 17.43
N PRO A 318 16.53 -14.56 18.43
CA PRO A 318 16.66 -15.99 18.68
C PRO A 318 15.34 -16.73 18.91
N GLU A 319 14.32 -16.08 19.48
CA GLU A 319 13.02 -16.72 19.77
C GLU A 319 12.20 -16.98 18.50
N THR A 320 12.38 -16.15 17.48
CA THR A 320 11.57 -16.19 16.25
C THR A 320 12.33 -16.74 15.04
N ARG A 321 13.66 -16.81 15.15
CA ARG A 321 14.56 -17.22 14.08
C ARG A 321 14.20 -18.57 13.48
N TYR A 322 13.98 -19.58 14.31
CA TYR A 322 13.72 -20.95 13.83
C TYR A 322 12.45 -21.04 12.97
N LYS A 323 11.34 -20.45 13.43
CA LYS A 323 10.08 -20.46 12.66
C LYS A 323 10.22 -19.68 11.34
N THR A 324 10.98 -18.60 11.37
CA THR A 324 11.17 -17.72 10.21
C THR A 324 12.12 -18.33 9.19
N ILE A 325 13.23 -18.93 9.62
CA ILE A 325 14.25 -19.50 8.71
C ILE A 325 13.69 -20.69 7.92
N GLU A 326 12.74 -21.43 8.48
CA GLU A 326 12.09 -22.54 7.77
C GLU A 326 11.30 -22.08 6.54
N VAL A 327 10.69 -20.88 6.60
CA VAL A 327 9.86 -20.35 5.51
C VAL A 327 10.68 -19.44 4.59
N ALA A 328 11.52 -18.58 5.17
CA ALA A 328 12.14 -17.47 4.44
C ALA A 328 13.44 -17.83 3.70
N THR A 329 14.08 -18.95 4.03
CA THR A 329 15.40 -19.31 3.47
C THR A 329 15.41 -19.35 1.95
N SER A 330 14.46 -20.05 1.32
CA SER A 330 14.43 -20.21 -0.14
C SER A 330 14.23 -18.89 -0.88
N TYR A 331 13.55 -17.92 -0.24
CA TYR A 331 13.28 -16.59 -0.80
C TYR A 331 14.49 -15.66 -0.64
N LEU A 332 15.08 -15.64 0.56
CA LEU A 332 16.18 -14.75 0.89
C LEU A 332 17.49 -15.15 0.20
N ILE A 333 17.70 -16.44 -0.10
CA ILE A 333 18.84 -16.90 -0.91
C ILE A 333 18.87 -16.23 -2.28
N ASP A 334 17.71 -15.98 -2.90
CA ASP A 334 17.64 -15.32 -4.22
C ASP A 334 18.10 -13.85 -4.19
N LEU A 335 18.18 -13.26 -2.99
CA LEU A 335 18.47 -11.84 -2.77
C LEU A 335 19.89 -11.56 -2.25
N ILE A 336 20.71 -12.60 -2.01
CA ILE A 336 22.05 -12.45 -1.40
C ILE A 336 23.04 -11.64 -2.25
N GLU A 337 22.76 -11.50 -3.55
CA GLU A 337 23.59 -10.72 -4.48
C GLU A 337 23.03 -9.32 -4.75
N LEU A 338 21.92 -8.96 -4.09
CA LEU A 338 21.33 -7.62 -4.16
C LEU A 338 22.29 -6.61 -3.55
N ARG A 339 22.66 -5.57 -4.31
CA ARG A 339 23.56 -4.51 -3.80
C ARG A 339 22.80 -3.46 -3.02
N ASP A 340 22.11 -2.60 -3.77
CA ASP A 340 21.54 -1.37 -3.26
C ASP A 340 20.04 -1.32 -3.55
N ILE A 341 19.22 -1.00 -2.56
CA ILE A 341 17.76 -0.86 -2.73
C ILE A 341 17.23 0.20 -1.77
N GLY A 342 16.37 1.10 -2.25
CA GLY A 342 15.74 2.13 -1.41
C GLY A 342 16.72 3.00 -0.62
N GLY A 343 17.88 3.34 -1.21
CA GLY A 343 18.94 4.12 -0.55
C GLY A 343 19.78 3.33 0.47
N ARG A 344 19.54 2.02 0.63
CA ARG A 344 20.34 1.12 1.47
C ARG A 344 21.34 0.38 0.62
N SER A 345 22.59 0.30 1.08
CA SER A 345 23.65 -0.46 0.43
C SER A 345 23.97 -1.76 1.16
N ASN A 346 24.62 -2.70 0.46
CA ASN A 346 25.06 -3.99 1.00
C ASN A 346 23.93 -4.84 1.58
N VAL A 347 22.74 -4.80 0.96
CA VAL A 347 21.56 -5.52 1.45
C VAL A 347 21.77 -7.04 1.36
N GLY A 348 22.26 -7.53 0.23
CA GLY A 348 22.56 -8.94 0.02
C GLY A 348 23.60 -9.51 0.99
N GLU A 349 24.63 -8.74 1.33
CA GLU A 349 25.61 -9.14 2.35
C GLU A 349 24.99 -9.21 3.76
N THR A 350 24.08 -8.28 4.07
CA THR A 350 23.32 -8.31 5.34
C THR A 350 22.43 -9.55 5.43
N ILE A 351 21.75 -9.90 4.34
CA ILE A 351 20.94 -11.12 4.24
C ILE A 351 21.84 -12.34 4.44
N LYS A 352 22.94 -12.42 3.69
CA LYS A 352 23.91 -13.51 3.76
C LYS A 352 24.44 -13.72 5.18
N ARG A 353 24.88 -12.66 5.85
CA ARG A 353 25.37 -12.74 7.24
C ARG A 353 24.27 -13.19 8.20
N THR A 354 23.03 -12.75 8.00
CA THR A 354 21.90 -13.10 8.88
C THR A 354 21.46 -14.55 8.70
N LEU A 355 21.47 -15.07 7.47
CA LEU A 355 21.16 -16.47 7.17
C LEU A 355 22.28 -17.41 7.59
N LEU A 356 23.52 -17.07 7.26
CA LEU A 356 24.69 -17.96 7.36
C LEU A 356 25.50 -17.76 8.65
N GLY A 357 25.10 -16.83 9.52
CA GLY A 357 25.78 -16.54 10.79
C GLY A 357 25.97 -17.79 11.65
N ASP A 358 24.98 -18.67 11.73
CA ASP A 358 25.05 -19.90 12.55
C ASP A 358 25.95 -20.98 11.93
N PHE A 359 26.11 -20.97 10.60
CA PHE A 359 26.99 -21.91 9.89
C PHE A 359 28.47 -21.67 10.19
N GLN A 360 28.88 -20.43 10.50
CA GLN A 360 30.23 -20.14 10.96
C GLN A 360 30.56 -20.79 12.32
N PHE A 361 29.55 -21.13 13.14
CA PHE A 361 29.73 -21.59 14.53
C PHE A 361 29.34 -23.07 14.79
N ARG A 362 29.36 -23.94 13.77
CA ARG A 362 29.17 -25.42 13.90
C ARG A 362 27.87 -25.89 14.61
N ASN A 363 26.81 -25.08 14.65
CA ASN A 363 25.52 -25.49 15.21
C ASN A 363 24.53 -26.00 14.14
N SER A 364 24.97 -26.87 13.23
CA SER A 364 24.11 -27.47 12.18
C SER A 364 22.97 -28.33 12.73
N LYS A 365 23.00 -28.68 14.02
CA LYS A 365 22.00 -29.53 14.68
C LYS A 365 20.68 -28.82 15.06
N ILE A 366 20.55 -27.51 14.81
CA ILE A 366 19.37 -26.73 15.25
C ILE A 366 18.28 -26.67 14.17
N ILE A 367 18.61 -26.72 12.87
CA ILE A 367 17.62 -26.68 11.78
C ILE A 367 17.12 -28.10 11.50
N LYS A 368 15.86 -28.41 11.84
CA LYS A 368 15.31 -29.76 11.64
C LYS A 368 14.98 -30.06 10.17
N ASN A 369 14.70 -29.02 9.37
CA ASN A 369 14.35 -29.17 7.96
C ASN A 369 15.62 -29.41 7.10
N CYS A 370 15.77 -30.63 6.60
CA CYS A 370 16.91 -31.04 5.78
C CYS A 370 17.00 -30.31 4.43
N GLU A 371 15.89 -29.82 3.86
CA GLU A 371 15.91 -29.03 2.62
C GLU A 371 16.50 -27.65 2.85
N VAL A 372 16.06 -26.99 3.93
CA VAL A 372 16.59 -25.69 4.36
C VAL A 372 18.08 -25.80 4.67
N GLN A 373 18.48 -26.86 5.39
CA GLN A 373 19.89 -27.12 5.69
C GLN A 373 20.71 -27.30 4.39
N ARG A 374 20.25 -28.16 3.46
CA ARG A 374 20.93 -28.37 2.17
C ARG A 374 21.02 -27.08 1.34
N ALA A 375 19.98 -26.26 1.35
CA ALA A 375 19.97 -24.98 0.63
C ALA A 375 21.01 -24.00 1.21
N LEU A 376 21.11 -23.91 2.53
CA LEU A 376 22.09 -23.05 3.21
C LEU A 376 23.52 -23.56 3.01
N GLU A 377 23.75 -24.87 3.16
CA GLU A 377 25.05 -25.52 2.92
C GLU A 377 25.51 -25.33 1.47
N GLY A 378 24.62 -25.60 0.51
CA GLY A 378 24.89 -25.42 -0.91
C GLY A 378 25.25 -23.97 -1.24
N THR A 379 24.48 -23.01 -0.72
CA THR A 379 24.72 -21.57 -0.92
C THR A 379 26.06 -21.15 -0.32
N TRP A 380 26.36 -21.58 0.90
CA TRP A 380 27.62 -21.29 1.58
C TRP A 380 28.81 -21.86 0.83
N ASN A 381 28.77 -23.15 0.50
CA ASN A 381 29.84 -23.85 -0.21
C ASN A 381 30.08 -23.25 -1.60
N PHE A 382 29.01 -22.92 -2.33
CA PHE A 382 29.11 -22.26 -3.63
C PHE A 382 29.83 -20.91 -3.52
N HIS A 383 29.42 -20.06 -2.58
CA HIS A 383 30.04 -18.74 -2.42
C HIS A 383 31.47 -18.80 -1.89
N ILE A 384 31.79 -19.71 -0.97
CA ILE A 384 33.18 -19.91 -0.53
C ILE A 384 34.03 -20.39 -1.70
N ARG A 385 33.59 -21.44 -2.40
CA ARG A 385 34.33 -22.01 -3.52
C ARG A 385 34.61 -20.96 -4.58
N LYS A 386 33.58 -20.24 -5.04
CA LYS A 386 33.72 -19.17 -6.03
C LYS A 386 34.63 -18.03 -5.54
N ARG A 387 34.46 -17.58 -4.29
CA ARG A 387 35.30 -16.50 -3.72
C ARG A 387 36.77 -16.90 -3.62
N THR A 388 37.07 -18.15 -3.26
CA THR A 388 38.44 -18.65 -3.17
C THR A 388 39.04 -18.79 -4.57
N THR A 389 38.30 -19.41 -5.51
CA THR A 389 38.74 -19.55 -6.90
C THR A 389 39.02 -18.18 -7.53
N GLU A 390 38.10 -17.22 -7.40
CA GLU A 390 38.23 -15.89 -8.00
C GLU A 390 39.38 -15.05 -7.45
N LYS A 391 39.78 -15.25 -6.19
CA LYS A 391 40.96 -14.57 -5.61
C LYS A 391 42.29 -15.02 -6.24
N THR A 392 42.32 -16.23 -6.80
CA THR A 392 43.54 -16.87 -7.33
C THR A 392 43.59 -16.91 -8.86
N VAL A 393 42.49 -16.58 -9.54
CA VAL A 393 42.37 -16.63 -10.99
C VAL A 393 42.89 -15.31 -11.60
N SER A 394 43.82 -15.41 -12.54
CA SER A 394 44.30 -14.27 -13.32
C SER A 394 43.18 -13.68 -14.19
N ASP A 395 43.32 -12.40 -14.57
CA ASP A 395 42.32 -11.74 -15.42
C ASP A 395 42.19 -12.40 -16.79
N GLU A 396 43.30 -12.89 -17.36
CA GLU A 396 43.30 -13.66 -18.61
C GLU A 396 42.43 -14.93 -18.49
N LYS A 397 42.65 -15.73 -17.46
CA LYS A 397 41.90 -16.99 -17.24
C LYS A 397 40.42 -16.75 -16.96
N ALA A 398 40.07 -15.61 -16.35
CA ALA A 398 38.66 -15.26 -16.20
C ALA A 398 38.03 -14.82 -17.51
N GLU A 399 38.75 -14.09 -18.37
CA GLU A 399 38.23 -13.75 -19.69
C GLU A 399 38.08 -14.99 -20.58
N GLU A 400 39.00 -15.96 -20.50
CA GLU A 400 38.82 -17.29 -21.11
C GLU A 400 37.53 -17.98 -20.63
N GLN A 401 37.30 -17.99 -19.32
CA GLN A 401 36.05 -18.51 -18.75
C GLN A 401 34.82 -17.75 -19.25
N ARG A 402 34.93 -16.44 -19.44
CA ARG A 402 33.85 -15.61 -19.98
C ARG A 402 33.52 -15.97 -21.42
N ILE A 403 34.52 -16.20 -22.26
CA ILE A 403 34.37 -16.65 -23.64
C ILE A 403 33.72 -18.03 -23.68
N LEU A 404 34.20 -18.97 -22.86
CA LEU A 404 33.60 -20.31 -22.74
C LEU A 404 32.12 -20.24 -22.33
N VAL A 405 31.79 -19.41 -21.34
CA VAL A 405 30.41 -19.18 -20.91
C VAL A 405 29.56 -18.57 -22.04
N ALA A 406 30.14 -17.71 -22.87
CA ALA A 406 29.44 -17.16 -24.03
C ALA A 406 29.11 -18.23 -25.07
N LEU A 407 30.01 -19.19 -25.31
CA LEU A 407 29.78 -20.35 -26.19
C LEU A 407 28.69 -21.28 -25.62
N ILE A 408 28.77 -21.66 -24.35
CA ILE A 408 27.75 -22.50 -23.69
C ILE A 408 26.37 -21.83 -23.74
N LYS A 409 26.32 -20.50 -23.55
CA LYS A 409 25.08 -19.72 -23.72
C LYS A 409 24.54 -19.80 -25.16
N GLN A 410 25.41 -19.77 -26.18
CA GLN A 410 24.98 -19.94 -27.57
C GLN A 410 24.43 -21.34 -27.83
N GLU A 411 25.05 -22.39 -27.30
CA GLU A 411 24.54 -23.76 -27.36
C GLU A 411 23.17 -23.89 -26.68
N GLY A 412 23.00 -23.28 -25.49
CA GLY A 412 21.73 -23.22 -24.80
C GLY A 412 20.65 -22.47 -25.61
N ASN A 413 21.01 -21.34 -26.23
CA ASN A 413 20.10 -20.60 -27.11
C ASN A 413 19.72 -21.40 -28.37
N HIS A 414 20.65 -22.16 -28.94
CA HIS A 414 20.40 -23.02 -30.08
C HIS A 414 19.42 -24.14 -29.70
N SER A 415 19.68 -24.83 -28.60
CA SER A 415 18.79 -25.88 -28.05
C SER A 415 17.40 -25.33 -27.73
N PHE A 416 17.33 -24.14 -27.14
CA PHE A 416 16.07 -23.43 -26.87
C PHE A 416 15.30 -23.13 -28.16
N GLY A 417 16.00 -22.64 -29.21
CA GLY A 417 15.41 -22.37 -30.51
C GLY A 417 14.87 -23.62 -31.22
N LEU A 418 15.46 -24.79 -30.94
CA LEU A 418 14.98 -26.09 -31.41
C LEU A 418 13.82 -26.67 -30.57
N GLY A 419 13.36 -25.95 -29.54
CA GLY A 419 12.32 -26.44 -28.62
C GLY A 419 12.80 -27.48 -27.61
N ARG A 420 14.11 -27.76 -27.54
CA ARG A 420 14.71 -28.70 -26.59
C ARG A 420 14.95 -28.01 -25.25
N ILE A 421 13.86 -27.78 -24.52
CA ILE A 421 13.86 -26.91 -23.32
C ILE A 421 14.73 -27.50 -22.20
N GLN A 422 14.74 -28.82 -22.02
CA GLN A 422 15.54 -29.47 -20.99
C GLN A 422 17.05 -29.35 -21.27
N GLU A 423 17.49 -29.61 -22.51
CA GLU A 423 18.88 -29.43 -22.94
C GLU A 423 19.33 -27.96 -22.77
N ALA A 424 18.46 -26.99 -23.10
CA ALA A 424 18.74 -25.58 -22.89
C ALA A 424 18.93 -25.24 -21.40
N LEU A 425 18.08 -25.81 -20.53
CA LEU A 425 18.15 -25.62 -19.08
C LEU A 425 19.47 -26.14 -18.50
N GLU A 426 19.91 -27.32 -18.93
CA GLU A 426 21.19 -27.92 -18.56
C GLU A 426 22.34 -27.02 -18.99
N LYS A 427 22.35 -26.55 -20.25
CA LYS A 427 23.38 -25.65 -20.77
C LYS A 427 23.44 -24.31 -20.04
N TYR A 428 22.30 -23.70 -19.73
CA TYR A 428 22.32 -22.47 -18.94
C TYR A 428 22.79 -22.70 -17.49
N THR A 429 22.51 -23.86 -16.91
CA THR A 429 23.00 -24.24 -15.58
C THR A 429 24.51 -24.44 -15.59
N GLU A 430 25.04 -25.17 -16.56
CA GLU A 430 26.49 -25.32 -16.81
C GLU A 430 27.16 -23.95 -16.96
N GLY A 431 26.57 -23.07 -17.76
CA GLY A 431 27.06 -21.70 -17.93
C GLY A 431 27.11 -20.92 -16.62
N LEU A 432 26.09 -21.03 -15.75
CA LEU A 432 26.06 -20.37 -14.44
C LEU A 432 27.09 -20.94 -13.47
N GLU A 433 27.30 -22.25 -13.48
CA GLU A 433 28.30 -22.92 -12.63
C GLU A 433 29.71 -22.52 -13.01
N LEU A 434 29.99 -22.32 -14.29
CA LEU A 434 31.32 -21.90 -14.77
C LEU A 434 31.52 -20.39 -14.63
N CYS A 435 30.49 -19.57 -14.83
CA CYS A 435 30.61 -18.12 -14.85
C CYS A 435 31.13 -17.52 -13.52
N PRO A 436 32.23 -16.74 -13.54
CA PRO A 436 32.67 -15.95 -12.39
C PRO A 436 31.60 -14.99 -11.87
N LEU A 437 31.51 -14.82 -10.54
CA LEU A 437 30.56 -13.94 -9.86
C LEU A 437 30.72 -12.47 -10.27
N ARG A 438 31.94 -12.06 -10.66
CA ARG A 438 32.23 -10.71 -11.17
C ARG A 438 31.52 -10.38 -12.49
N PHE A 439 31.20 -11.37 -13.31
CA PHE A 439 30.55 -11.19 -14.63
C PHE A 439 29.02 -11.14 -14.51
N LYS A 440 28.54 -10.08 -13.87
CA LYS A 440 27.12 -9.92 -13.53
C LYS A 440 26.21 -9.86 -14.74
N LYS A 441 26.67 -9.25 -15.85
CA LYS A 441 25.87 -9.11 -17.08
C LYS A 441 25.56 -10.48 -17.69
N GLU A 442 26.59 -11.32 -17.80
CA GLU A 442 26.51 -12.68 -18.31
C GLU A 442 25.61 -13.54 -17.42
N ARG A 443 25.80 -13.47 -16.10
CA ARG A 443 24.95 -14.19 -15.13
C ARG A 443 23.50 -13.74 -15.16
N THR A 444 23.26 -12.43 -15.28
CA THR A 444 21.89 -11.87 -15.44
C THR A 444 21.18 -12.49 -16.64
N VAL A 445 21.86 -12.57 -17.79
CA VAL A 445 21.30 -13.15 -19.02
C VAL A 445 21.05 -14.65 -18.87
N LEU A 446 22.00 -15.39 -18.30
CA LEU A 446 21.86 -16.84 -18.08
C LEU A 446 20.69 -17.17 -17.14
N TYR A 447 20.61 -16.53 -15.97
CA TYR A 447 19.49 -16.68 -15.06
C TYR A 447 18.17 -16.32 -15.74
N SER A 448 18.13 -15.19 -16.45
CA SER A 448 16.93 -14.79 -17.18
C SER A 448 16.52 -15.87 -18.19
N ASN A 449 17.44 -16.42 -18.98
CA ASN A 449 17.13 -17.42 -20.00
C ASN A 449 16.72 -18.76 -19.39
N ARG A 450 17.33 -19.17 -18.28
CA ARG A 450 16.91 -20.36 -17.54
C ARG A 450 15.52 -20.18 -16.91
N ALA A 451 15.18 -18.99 -16.41
CA ALA A 451 13.82 -18.66 -15.98
C ALA A 451 12.78 -18.81 -17.12
N GLN A 452 13.16 -18.50 -18.38
CA GLN A 452 12.28 -18.75 -19.52
C GLN A 452 12.03 -20.24 -19.74
N CYS A 453 13.04 -21.08 -19.55
CA CYS A 453 12.90 -22.53 -19.65
C CYS A 453 11.93 -23.03 -18.57
N TYR A 454 12.11 -22.58 -17.32
CA TYR A 454 11.20 -22.91 -16.21
C TYR A 454 9.74 -22.50 -16.45
N LEU A 455 9.50 -21.33 -17.07
CA LEU A 455 8.14 -20.94 -17.49
C LEU A 455 7.53 -21.91 -18.50
N LEU A 456 8.32 -22.38 -19.49
CA LEU A 456 7.83 -23.28 -20.53
C LEU A 456 7.52 -24.68 -19.99
N ILE A 457 8.29 -25.15 -19.00
CA ILE A 457 8.01 -26.43 -18.30
C ILE A 457 7.04 -26.29 -17.12
N ARG A 458 6.42 -25.10 -16.94
CA ARG A 458 5.44 -24.79 -15.89
C ARG A 458 5.94 -24.98 -14.46
N GLU A 459 7.19 -24.56 -14.21
CA GLU A 459 7.82 -24.52 -12.89
C GLU A 459 7.92 -23.05 -12.40
N PRO A 460 6.83 -22.45 -11.89
CA PRO A 460 6.79 -21.02 -11.61
C PRO A 460 7.71 -20.60 -10.46
N ASP A 461 7.90 -21.43 -9.44
CA ASP A 461 8.77 -21.10 -8.30
C ASP A 461 10.25 -20.98 -8.72
N ALA A 462 10.72 -21.89 -9.57
CA ALA A 462 12.05 -21.83 -10.14
C ALA A 462 12.21 -20.61 -11.08
N ALA A 463 11.18 -20.30 -11.88
CA ALA A 463 11.16 -19.11 -12.74
C ALA A 463 11.21 -17.80 -11.92
N ILE A 464 10.50 -17.73 -10.79
CA ILE A 464 10.56 -16.58 -9.87
C ILE A 464 11.95 -16.45 -9.26
N SER A 465 12.53 -17.56 -8.80
CA SER A 465 13.86 -17.58 -8.18
C SER A 465 14.93 -17.06 -9.14
N ASP A 466 15.02 -17.63 -10.34
CA ASP A 466 16.01 -17.22 -11.34
C ASP A 466 15.78 -15.78 -11.83
N SER A 467 14.53 -15.38 -12.04
CA SER A 467 14.24 -14.01 -12.45
C SER A 467 14.60 -13.00 -11.35
N THR A 468 14.38 -13.35 -10.08
CA THR A 468 14.77 -12.52 -8.93
C THR A 468 16.28 -12.39 -8.84
N ARG A 469 17.05 -13.47 -9.01
CA ARG A 469 18.52 -13.41 -9.05
C ARG A 469 19.03 -12.54 -10.18
N ALA A 470 18.44 -12.66 -11.37
CA ALA A 470 18.78 -11.79 -12.51
C ALA A 470 18.52 -10.30 -12.20
N LEU A 471 17.40 -9.99 -11.53
CA LEU A 471 17.04 -8.62 -11.14
C LEU A 471 17.93 -8.06 -10.02
N CYS A 472 18.42 -8.92 -9.12
CA CYS A 472 19.40 -8.53 -8.11
C CYS A 472 20.76 -8.17 -8.72
N LEU A 473 21.15 -8.85 -9.80
CA LEU A 473 22.42 -8.64 -10.51
C LEU A 473 22.38 -7.48 -11.52
N SER A 474 21.19 -7.06 -11.96
CA SER A 474 21.04 -5.96 -12.89
C SER A 474 21.48 -4.63 -12.29
N THR A 475 21.98 -3.72 -13.13
CA THR A 475 22.40 -2.38 -12.70
C THR A 475 21.61 -1.33 -13.51
N PRO A 476 20.74 -0.53 -12.87
CA PRO A 476 20.34 -0.58 -11.46
C PRO A 476 19.55 -1.86 -11.11
N PRO A 477 19.40 -2.23 -9.82
CA PRO A 477 18.56 -3.39 -9.44
C PRO A 477 17.12 -3.26 -9.93
N ASN A 478 16.47 -4.40 -10.16
CA ASN A 478 15.10 -4.47 -10.72
C ASN A 478 14.93 -3.76 -12.07
N SER A 479 15.97 -3.72 -12.92
CA SER A 479 15.91 -3.01 -14.22
C SER A 479 15.95 -3.92 -15.44
N HIS A 480 16.18 -5.23 -15.28
CA HIS A 480 16.26 -6.14 -16.42
C HIS A 480 14.87 -6.48 -16.97
N CYS A 481 14.43 -5.75 -18.01
CA CYS A 481 13.11 -5.88 -18.66
C CYS A 481 12.64 -7.34 -18.85
N LYS A 482 13.48 -8.21 -19.43
CA LYS A 482 13.09 -9.60 -19.73
C LYS A 482 12.81 -10.41 -18.46
N SER A 483 13.58 -10.19 -17.39
CA SER A 483 13.36 -10.86 -16.11
C SER A 483 12.10 -10.36 -15.41
N LEU A 484 11.80 -9.06 -15.49
CA LEU A 484 10.52 -8.51 -14.99
C LEU A 484 9.33 -9.17 -15.68
N TRP A 485 9.36 -9.25 -17.01
CA TRP A 485 8.30 -9.89 -17.78
C TRP A 485 8.16 -11.38 -17.44
N ARG A 486 9.28 -12.11 -17.35
CA ARG A 486 9.28 -13.54 -16.98
C ARG A 486 8.74 -13.78 -15.57
N ARG A 487 9.16 -12.97 -14.60
CA ARG A 487 8.69 -13.08 -13.22
C ARG A 487 7.22 -12.70 -13.08
N SER A 488 6.73 -11.71 -13.82
CA SER A 488 5.30 -11.37 -13.84
C SER A 488 4.41 -12.53 -14.30
N GLN A 489 4.84 -13.28 -15.32
CA GLN A 489 4.13 -14.47 -15.79
C GLN A 489 4.15 -15.59 -14.75
N ALA A 490 5.29 -15.80 -14.09
CA ALA A 490 5.40 -16.80 -13.03
C ALA A 490 4.52 -16.44 -11.82
N TYR A 491 4.46 -15.16 -11.43
CA TYR A 491 3.54 -14.69 -10.40
C TYR A 491 2.08 -14.86 -10.79
N ASP A 492 1.71 -14.60 -12.05
CA ASP A 492 0.36 -14.87 -12.56
C ASP A 492 -0.01 -16.35 -12.45
N MET A 493 0.90 -17.26 -12.80
CA MET A 493 0.69 -18.71 -12.63
C MET A 493 0.46 -19.12 -11.17
N LYS A 494 1.04 -18.38 -10.20
CA LYS A 494 0.85 -18.61 -8.76
C LYS A 494 -0.38 -17.91 -8.16
N GLY A 495 -1.11 -17.11 -8.94
CA GLY A 495 -2.20 -16.26 -8.43
C GLY A 495 -1.71 -15.07 -7.59
N LEU A 496 -0.43 -14.72 -7.67
CA LEU A 496 0.18 -13.59 -6.96
C LEU A 496 -0.01 -12.30 -7.78
N ALA A 497 -1.27 -11.83 -7.81
CA ALA A 497 -1.69 -10.76 -8.71
C ALA A 497 -1.00 -9.41 -8.42
N LYS A 498 -0.75 -9.10 -7.14
CA LYS A 498 -0.09 -7.86 -6.71
C LYS A 498 1.34 -7.81 -7.25
N GLU A 499 2.11 -8.88 -7.05
CA GLU A 499 3.48 -9.02 -7.49
C GLU A 499 3.59 -9.04 -9.02
N SER A 500 2.67 -9.74 -9.69
CA SER A 500 2.59 -9.76 -11.15
C SER A 500 2.33 -8.37 -11.73
N LEU A 501 1.36 -7.62 -11.18
CA LEU A 501 1.05 -6.26 -11.59
C LEU A 501 2.26 -5.33 -11.47
N MET A 502 2.96 -5.39 -10.34
CA MET A 502 4.12 -4.53 -10.09
C MET A 502 5.27 -4.83 -11.06
N ASP A 503 5.55 -6.10 -11.36
CA ASP A 503 6.54 -6.48 -12.36
C ASP A 503 6.14 -6.05 -13.77
N CYS A 504 4.86 -6.14 -14.15
CA CYS A 504 4.36 -5.65 -15.44
C CYS A 504 4.51 -4.12 -15.58
N ILE A 505 4.16 -3.36 -14.54
CA ILE A 505 4.33 -1.90 -14.55
C ILE A 505 5.81 -1.54 -14.71
N MET A 506 6.69 -2.20 -13.96
CA MET A 506 8.13 -1.99 -14.07
C MET A 506 8.70 -2.41 -15.42
N PHE A 507 8.19 -3.48 -16.02
CA PHE A 507 8.53 -3.90 -17.37
C PHE A 507 8.23 -2.80 -18.39
N VAL A 508 7.03 -2.21 -18.33
CA VAL A 508 6.66 -1.12 -19.25
C VAL A 508 7.55 0.11 -19.04
N ASN A 509 7.85 0.46 -17.79
CA ASN A 509 8.76 1.56 -17.46
C ASN A 509 10.16 1.34 -18.05
N CYS A 510 10.65 0.10 -18.01
CA CYS A 510 11.92 -0.29 -18.61
C CYS A 510 11.89 -0.17 -20.15
N SER A 511 10.80 -0.59 -20.80
CA SER A 511 10.62 -0.47 -22.25
C SER A 511 10.54 0.99 -22.72
N ILE A 512 9.89 1.87 -21.94
CA ILE A 512 9.80 3.31 -22.23
C ILE A 512 11.18 3.97 -22.23
N LYS A 513 12.02 3.67 -21.22
CA LYS A 513 13.35 4.27 -21.07
C LYS A 513 14.35 3.81 -22.13
N SER A 514 14.12 2.66 -22.77
CA SER A 514 14.99 2.15 -23.84
C SER A 514 14.70 2.77 -25.21
N ASP A 515 13.52 3.38 -25.41
CA ASP A 515 13.21 4.15 -26.62
C ASP A 515 13.88 5.54 -26.52
N GLN A 516 14.62 5.93 -27.56
CA GLN A 516 15.24 7.25 -27.63
C GLN A 516 14.18 8.37 -27.49
N PRO A 517 14.53 9.55 -26.93
CA PRO A 517 13.61 10.69 -26.71
C PRO A 517 12.93 11.25 -27.97
N THR A 518 13.26 10.72 -29.15
CA THR A 518 12.86 11.22 -30.47
C THR A 518 11.52 10.67 -30.97
N LYS A 519 10.92 9.69 -30.28
CA LYS A 519 9.59 9.18 -30.65
C LYS A 519 8.53 9.68 -29.67
N GLN A 520 7.67 10.58 -30.15
CA GLN A 520 6.49 11.10 -29.45
C GLN A 520 5.46 10.03 -29.00
N HIS A 521 5.70 8.75 -29.32
CA HIS A 521 4.78 7.64 -29.06
C HIS A 521 5.54 6.41 -28.56
N VAL A 522 5.35 6.07 -27.28
CA VAL A 522 5.76 4.79 -26.69
C VAL A 522 4.79 3.71 -27.15
N LYS A 523 5.31 2.62 -27.74
CA LYS A 523 4.52 1.43 -28.06
C LYS A 523 4.62 0.41 -26.93
N ILE A 524 3.56 0.25 -26.15
CA ILE A 524 3.46 -0.79 -25.14
C ILE A 524 2.96 -2.07 -25.81
N PRO A 525 3.63 -3.23 -25.65
CA PRO A 525 3.16 -4.48 -26.25
C PRO A 525 1.75 -4.86 -25.77
N TYR A 526 0.88 -5.29 -26.69
CA TYR A 526 -0.50 -5.67 -26.37
C TYR A 526 -0.61 -6.74 -25.28
N TYR A 527 0.27 -7.74 -25.30
CA TYR A 527 0.30 -8.79 -24.27
C TYR A 527 0.53 -8.22 -22.86
N ALA A 528 1.32 -7.14 -22.74
CA ALA A 528 1.64 -6.51 -21.47
C ALA A 528 0.43 -5.70 -20.97
N VAL A 529 -0.25 -4.99 -21.88
CA VAL A 529 -1.51 -4.30 -21.56
C VAL A 529 -2.55 -5.29 -21.07
N ARG A 530 -2.74 -6.43 -21.77
CA ARG A 530 -3.69 -7.47 -21.37
C ARG A 530 -3.37 -8.03 -19.99
N MET A 531 -2.10 -8.33 -19.71
CA MET A 531 -1.68 -8.81 -18.39
C MET A 531 -1.94 -7.76 -17.31
N ILE A 532 -1.57 -6.49 -17.53
CA ILE A 532 -1.81 -5.42 -16.57
C ILE A 532 -3.30 -5.29 -16.28
N SER A 533 -4.16 -5.25 -17.29
CA SER A 533 -5.61 -5.18 -17.10
C SER A 533 -6.14 -6.35 -16.26
N LYS A 534 -5.71 -7.59 -16.56
CA LYS A 534 -6.07 -8.79 -15.77
C LYS A 534 -5.66 -8.64 -14.31
N GLN A 535 -4.43 -8.18 -14.04
CA GLN A 535 -3.95 -8.05 -12.67
C GLN A 535 -4.55 -6.85 -11.95
N MET A 536 -4.82 -5.73 -12.63
CA MET A 536 -5.53 -4.58 -12.07
C MET A 536 -6.93 -4.98 -11.60
N ASP A 537 -7.64 -5.82 -12.35
CA ASP A 537 -8.96 -6.31 -11.97
C ASP A 537 -8.92 -7.26 -10.78
N SER A 538 -7.87 -8.09 -10.72
CA SER A 538 -7.65 -9.03 -9.62
C SER A 538 -7.20 -8.33 -8.33
N THR A 539 -6.52 -7.19 -8.46
CA THR A 539 -6.00 -6.38 -7.34
C THR A 539 -6.87 -5.18 -6.99
N TRP A 540 -8.00 -5.02 -7.68
CA TRP A 540 -8.94 -3.93 -7.42
C TRP A 540 -9.42 -3.96 -5.97
N LEU A 541 -9.46 -2.78 -5.32
CA LEU A 541 -9.72 -2.64 -3.89
C LEU A 541 -11.00 -3.37 -3.45
N PHE A 542 -12.06 -3.26 -4.25
CA PHE A 542 -13.35 -3.86 -3.95
C PHE A 542 -13.55 -5.27 -4.50
N LYS A 543 -12.53 -5.90 -5.11
CA LYS A 543 -12.68 -7.20 -5.78
C LYS A 543 -13.20 -8.28 -4.84
N ALA A 544 -12.67 -8.37 -3.63
CA ALA A 544 -13.11 -9.34 -2.63
C ALA A 544 -14.58 -9.10 -2.21
N ALA A 545 -14.97 -7.85 -2.00
CA ALA A 545 -16.35 -7.48 -1.65
C ALA A 545 -17.34 -7.80 -2.80
N GLN A 546 -16.96 -7.49 -4.03
CA GLN A 546 -17.72 -7.86 -5.23
C GLN A 546 -17.95 -9.37 -5.31
N LEU A 547 -16.90 -10.18 -5.15
CA LEU A 547 -17.02 -11.64 -5.21
C LEU A 547 -17.94 -12.19 -4.10
N LYS A 548 -17.84 -11.64 -2.87
CA LYS A 548 -18.76 -11.99 -1.78
C LYS A 548 -20.21 -11.66 -2.13
N MET A 549 -20.49 -10.48 -2.69
CA MET A 549 -21.84 -10.08 -3.10
C MET A 549 -22.40 -11.02 -4.19
N ILE A 550 -21.61 -11.31 -5.22
CA ILE A 550 -22.00 -12.24 -6.30
C ILE A 550 -22.31 -13.64 -5.72
N SER A 551 -21.49 -14.11 -4.78
CA SER A 551 -21.72 -15.40 -4.10
C SER A 551 -23.01 -15.42 -3.25
N LYS A 552 -23.39 -14.29 -2.65
CA LYS A 552 -24.66 -14.14 -1.92
C LYS A 552 -25.84 -14.17 -2.89
N CYS A 553 -25.77 -13.45 -4.02
CA CYS A 553 -26.81 -13.47 -5.04
C CYS A 553 -27.00 -14.85 -5.67
N THR A 554 -25.91 -15.56 -6.01
CA THR A 554 -25.99 -16.91 -6.61
C THR A 554 -26.57 -17.95 -5.65
N LYS A 555 -26.28 -17.87 -4.34
CA LYS A 555 -26.97 -18.69 -3.32
C LYS A 555 -28.44 -18.36 -3.15
N THR A 556 -28.87 -17.18 -3.60
CA THR A 556 -30.28 -16.73 -3.57
C THR A 556 -30.98 -16.97 -4.92
N GLN A 557 -30.23 -17.34 -5.97
CA GLN A 557 -30.68 -17.50 -7.35
C GLN A 557 -30.27 -18.86 -7.94
N GLU A 558 -30.50 -19.95 -7.21
CA GLU A 558 -30.71 -21.25 -7.88
C GLU A 558 -32.11 -21.28 -8.52
N VAL A 559 -32.34 -20.44 -9.53
CA VAL A 559 -33.20 -20.66 -10.70
C VAL A 559 -32.79 -19.62 -11.76
N GLN A 560 -32.50 -20.12 -12.96
CA GLN A 560 -32.24 -19.45 -14.25
C GLN A 560 -30.78 -19.08 -14.60
N SER A 561 -30.24 -19.98 -15.42
CA SER A 561 -29.12 -19.85 -16.35
C SER A 561 -29.31 -18.72 -17.38
N LEU A 562 -28.23 -18.05 -17.77
CA LEU A 562 -27.48 -18.32 -19.01
C LEU A 562 -26.30 -17.34 -19.16
N GLU A 563 -25.30 -17.83 -19.88
CA GLU A 563 -24.06 -17.18 -20.33
C GLU A 563 -24.36 -15.98 -21.26
N ASP A 564 -23.47 -14.98 -21.30
CA ASP A 564 -22.87 -14.44 -22.55
C ASP A 564 -21.94 -13.22 -22.32
N ASP A 565 -20.68 -13.41 -22.74
CA ASP A 565 -19.90 -12.59 -23.70
C ASP A 565 -19.77 -11.04 -23.57
N ASP A 566 -19.28 -10.54 -22.43
CA ASP A 566 -18.98 -9.09 -22.23
C ASP A 566 -17.47 -8.73 -22.16
N ASP A 567 -16.57 -9.70 -22.40
CA ASP A 567 -15.13 -9.54 -22.13
C ASP A 567 -14.37 -8.57 -23.09
N ILE A 568 -14.97 -8.17 -24.21
CA ILE A 568 -14.23 -7.39 -25.24
C ILE A 568 -14.39 -5.86 -25.07
N ARG A 569 -15.50 -5.36 -24.51
CA ARG A 569 -15.72 -3.89 -24.34
C ARG A 569 -14.98 -3.30 -23.14
N ILE A 570 -14.78 -4.09 -22.08
CA ILE A 570 -14.13 -3.67 -20.82
C ILE A 570 -12.64 -3.29 -21.02
N HIS A 571 -12.00 -3.77 -22.09
CA HIS A 571 -10.57 -3.56 -22.32
C HIS A 571 -10.18 -2.18 -22.89
N GLN A 572 -11.11 -1.43 -23.51
CA GLN A 572 -10.83 -0.06 -23.97
C GLN A 572 -11.09 1.00 -22.89
N GLU A 573 -11.97 0.73 -21.92
CA GLU A 573 -12.36 1.66 -20.86
C GLU A 573 -11.34 1.79 -19.72
N LYS A 574 -10.41 0.83 -19.55
CA LYS A 574 -9.41 0.82 -18.46
C LYS A 574 -8.08 1.52 -18.79
N LEU A 575 -7.93 2.01 -20.03
CA LEU A 575 -6.76 2.74 -20.49
C LEU A 575 -6.47 4.05 -19.70
N PRO A 576 -7.48 4.83 -19.25
CA PRO A 576 -7.28 6.00 -18.40
C PRO A 576 -6.73 5.64 -17.02
N SER A 577 -7.21 4.56 -16.40
CA SER A 577 -6.71 4.06 -15.11
C SER A 577 -5.25 3.63 -15.18
N LEU A 578 -4.87 3.00 -16.30
CA LEU A 578 -3.49 2.62 -16.62
C LEU A 578 -2.59 3.87 -16.79
N ARG A 579 -3.09 4.90 -17.50
CA ARG A 579 -2.38 6.19 -17.67
C ARG A 579 -2.14 6.92 -16.34
N ILE A 580 -3.12 6.92 -15.44
CA ILE A 580 -3.02 7.62 -14.15
C ILE A 580 -2.11 6.87 -13.18
N CYS A 581 -2.17 5.53 -13.18
CA CYS A 581 -1.21 4.69 -12.46
C CYS A 581 0.23 4.96 -12.94
N MET A 582 0.41 5.07 -14.25
CA MET A 582 1.70 5.41 -14.85
C MET A 582 2.14 6.83 -14.45
N GLN A 583 1.26 7.83 -14.51
CA GLN A 583 1.57 9.21 -14.09
C GLN A 583 1.99 9.31 -12.62
N LYS A 584 1.30 8.64 -11.69
CA LYS A 584 1.64 8.63 -10.25
C LYS A 584 3.01 8.00 -9.95
N LYS A 585 3.46 7.06 -10.78
CA LYS A 585 4.82 6.48 -10.70
C LYS A 585 5.87 7.23 -11.53
N GLY A 586 5.55 8.45 -12.01
CA GLY A 586 6.47 9.29 -12.77
C GLY A 586 6.73 8.82 -14.21
N VAL A 587 5.78 8.10 -14.83
CA VAL A 587 6.01 7.35 -16.08
C VAL A 587 5.63 8.11 -17.36
N MET A 588 4.77 9.14 -17.35
CA MET A 588 4.21 9.70 -18.61
C MET A 588 3.92 11.20 -18.64
N ALA A 589 4.34 11.85 -19.73
CA ALA A 589 3.90 13.17 -20.22
C ALA A 589 3.34 13.15 -21.67
N GLY A 590 3.11 11.96 -22.28
CA GLY A 590 2.68 11.82 -23.69
C GLY A 590 1.57 10.78 -23.95
N SER A 591 0.97 10.81 -25.15
CA SER A 591 -0.23 10.03 -25.53
C SER A 591 0.07 8.57 -25.96
N ILE A 592 -0.65 7.59 -25.38
CA ILE A 592 -0.57 6.14 -25.70
C ILE A 592 -1.41 5.78 -26.92
N LYS A 593 -0.85 5.03 -27.88
CA LYS A 593 -1.61 4.24 -28.89
C LYS A 593 -1.25 2.74 -28.77
N LEU A 594 -2.26 1.89 -28.87
CA LEU A 594 -2.12 0.43 -28.97
C LEU A 594 -1.61 0.07 -30.38
N SER A 595 -0.75 -0.94 -30.49
CA SER A 595 -0.27 -1.52 -31.76
C SER A 595 -0.57 -2.99 -31.85
#